data_AF-A0A093LE02-F1
#
_entry.id   AF-A0A093LE02-F1
#
_cell.length_a   1.000
_cell.length_b   1.000
_cell.length_c   1.000
_cell.angle_alpha   90.00
_cell.angle_beta   90.00
_cell.angle_gamma   90.00
#
_symmetry.space_group_name_H-M   'P 1'
#
loop_
_entity.id
_entity.type
_entity.pdbx_description
1 polymer ?
#
loop_
_entity_poly.entity_id
_entity_poly.type
_entity_poly.pdbx_seq_one_letter_code
_entity_poly.pdbx_strand_id
1 'polypeptide(L)' 'WQSGLLDCCSDCGVCLCGAFCFSCLGCQVARDMDECCLCGHSVAMRTLYRTRYHIPGSILSDCAAAMCCPLCSVCQLK' A
#
# COMPACT_ATOMS: atom_id res chain seq x y z
N TRP A 1 7.26 0.40 -5.79
CA TRP A 1 6.92 1.80 -6.16
C TRP A 1 6.97 1.97 -7.68
N GLN A 2 6.19 1.19 -8.41
CA GLN A 2 6.22 1.22 -9.88
C GLN A 2 5.17 2.16 -10.49
N SER A 3 4.18 2.60 -9.71
CA SER A 3 3.06 3.44 -10.18
C SER A 3 2.75 4.60 -9.24
N GLY A 4 2.20 5.69 -9.78
CA GLY A 4 1.77 6.86 -9.00
C GLY A 4 0.53 6.56 -8.15
N LEU A 5 0.29 7.34 -7.09
CA LEU A 5 -0.85 7.18 -6.17
C LEU A 5 -2.24 7.18 -6.86
N LEU A 6 -2.33 7.82 -8.02
CA LEU A 6 -3.55 7.94 -8.85
C LEU A 6 -3.59 6.95 -10.03
N ASP A 7 -2.56 6.12 -10.20
CA ASP A 7 -2.50 5.15 -11.29
C ASP A 7 -3.25 3.84 -10.95
N CYS A 8 -3.86 3.77 -9.75
CA CYS A 8 -4.69 2.64 -9.33
C CYS A 8 -5.92 2.42 -10.24
N CYS A 9 -6.34 3.44 -11.00
CA CYS A 9 -7.38 3.32 -12.02
C CYS A 9 -6.88 2.71 -13.35
N SER A 10 -5.57 2.63 -13.56
CA SER A 10 -4.95 1.93 -14.69
C SER A 10 -4.95 0.41 -14.42
N ASP A 11 -4.66 0.01 -13.17
CA ASP A 11 -4.73 -1.36 -12.69
C ASP A 11 -6.12 -1.72 -12.13
N CYS A 12 -7.16 -1.61 -12.96
CA CYS A 12 -8.55 -1.92 -12.59
C CYS A 12 -8.72 -3.32 -11.95
N GLY A 13 -7.90 -4.31 -12.32
CA GLY A 13 -7.91 -5.64 -11.71
C GLY A 13 -7.48 -5.66 -10.24
N VAL A 14 -6.44 -4.90 -9.90
CA VAL A 14 -5.96 -4.75 -8.51
C VAL A 14 -6.92 -3.87 -7.70
N CYS A 15 -7.51 -2.84 -8.33
CA CYS A 15 -8.49 -1.98 -7.70
C CYS A 15 -9.81 -2.72 -7.36
N LEU A 16 -10.30 -3.59 -8.27
CA LEU A 16 -11.47 -4.44 -8.03
C LEU A 16 -11.20 -5.53 -6.99
N CYS A 17 -10.03 -6.19 -7.04
CA CYS A 17 -9.62 -7.14 -6.01
C CYS A 17 -9.38 -6.47 -4.65
N GLY A 18 -8.84 -5.25 -4.62
CA GLY A 18 -8.64 -4.45 -3.41
C GLY A 18 -9.97 -3.98 -2.80
N ALA A 19 -10.95 -3.61 -3.63
CA ALA A 19 -12.28 -3.20 -3.18
C ALA A 19 -13.13 -4.37 -2.65
N PHE A 20 -13.01 -5.57 -3.24
CA PHE A 20 -13.77 -6.76 -2.83
C PHE A 20 -13.06 -7.65 -1.79
N CYS A 21 -11.73 -7.59 -1.70
CA CYS A 21 -10.89 -8.45 -0.84
C CYS A 21 -9.76 -7.62 -0.18
N PHE A 22 -10.11 -6.49 0.44
CA PHE A 22 -9.16 -5.56 1.07
C PHE A 22 -8.19 -6.27 2.03
N SER A 23 -8.72 -7.14 2.90
CA SER A 23 -7.94 -7.94 3.83
C SER A 23 -6.93 -8.87 3.14
N CYS A 24 -7.27 -9.39 1.96
CA CYS A 24 -6.45 -10.31 1.18
C CYS A 24 -5.26 -9.59 0.53
N LEU A 25 -5.49 -8.36 0.05
CA LEU A 25 -4.44 -7.52 -0.52
C LEU A 25 -3.43 -7.09 0.57
N GLY A 26 -3.93 -6.60 1.70
CA GLY A 26 -3.08 -6.28 2.86
C GLY A 26 -2.35 -7.51 3.40
N CYS A 27 -2.99 -8.68 3.39
CA CYS A 27 -2.36 -9.96 3.72
C CYS A 27 -1.17 -10.29 2.82
N GLN A 28 -1.28 -10.07 1.52
CA GLN A 28 -0.17 -10.33 0.62
C GLN A 28 0.97 -9.33 0.84
N VAL A 29 0.66 -8.03 0.98
CA VAL A 29 1.69 -7.01 1.30
C VAL A 29 2.38 -7.30 2.63
N ALA A 30 1.62 -7.76 3.63
CA ALA A 30 2.18 -8.17 4.91
C ALA A 30 3.04 -9.42 4.78
N ARG A 31 2.62 -10.43 4.02
CA ARG A 31 3.45 -11.61 3.71
C ARG A 31 4.74 -11.25 2.98
N ASP A 32 4.68 -10.33 2.02
CA ASP A 32 5.87 -9.87 1.29
C ASP A 32 6.89 -9.17 2.22
N MET A 33 6.44 -8.76 3.41
CA MET A 33 7.24 -8.14 4.46
C MET A 33 7.44 -9.03 5.70
N ASP A 34 7.04 -10.31 5.64
CA ASP A 34 7.07 -11.26 6.76
C ASP A 34 6.30 -10.79 8.03
N GLU A 35 5.24 -9.99 7.83
CA GLU A 35 4.41 -9.40 8.89
C GLU A 35 2.99 -10.00 8.93
N CYS A 36 2.26 -9.72 10.02
CA CYS A 36 0.89 -10.20 10.19
C CYS A 36 -0.07 -9.57 9.16
N CYS A 37 -0.96 -10.40 8.62
CA CYS A 37 -1.99 -10.05 7.63
C CYS A 37 -2.77 -8.76 7.91
N LEU A 38 -3.09 -8.47 9.17
CA LEU A 38 -3.85 -7.28 9.57
C LEU A 38 -3.02 -5.99 9.55
N CYS A 39 -1.69 -6.10 9.60
CA CYS A 39 -0.79 -4.95 9.67
C CYS A 39 -0.50 -4.32 8.30
N GLY A 40 -0.82 -5.01 7.20
CA GLY A 40 -0.50 -4.63 5.82
C GLY A 40 -1.03 -3.26 5.37
N HIS A 41 -2.08 -2.74 6.01
CA HIS A 41 -2.71 -1.45 5.68
C HIS A 41 -2.19 -0.26 6.48
N SER A 42 -1.24 -0.48 7.40
CA SER A 42 -0.77 0.59 8.27
C SER A 42 0.22 1.54 7.57
N VAL A 43 0.22 2.81 8.00
CA VAL A 43 1.24 3.80 7.60
C VAL A 43 2.65 3.31 7.93
N ALA A 44 2.78 2.48 8.97
CA ALA A 44 4.02 1.82 9.34
C ALA A 44 4.57 0.94 8.21
N MET A 45 3.72 0.17 7.50
CA MET A 45 4.17 -0.67 6.38
C MET A 45 4.69 0.14 5.20
N ARG A 46 4.06 1.28 4.85
CA ARG A 46 4.58 2.18 3.82
C ARG A 46 5.92 2.79 4.21
N THR A 47 6.06 3.16 5.48
CA THR A 47 7.30 3.75 6.00
C THR A 47 8.40 2.70 5.99
N LEU A 48 8.10 1.48 6.44
CA LEU A 48 9.02 0.34 6.44
C LEU A 48 9.44 -0.07 5.03
N TYR A 49 8.51 -0.07 4.06
CA TYR A 49 8.83 -0.32 2.65
C TYR A 49 9.82 0.74 2.13
N ARG A 50 9.58 2.03 2.40
CA ARG A 50 10.50 3.09 1.96
C ARG A 50 11.87 3.02 2.62
N THR A 51 11.93 2.72 3.92
CA THR A 51 13.21 2.60 4.62
C THR A 51 13.99 1.37 4.14
N ARG A 52 13.31 0.25 3.88
CA ARG A 52 13.91 -0.97 3.28
C ARG A 52 14.51 -0.70 1.90
N TYR A 53 13.76 -0.04 1.03
CA TYR A 53 14.19 0.22 -0.36
C TYR A 53 14.87 1.59 -0.55
N HIS A 54 15.19 2.31 0.52
CA HIS A 54 15.82 3.64 0.51
C HIS A 54 15.12 4.64 -0.43
N ILE A 55 13.78 4.61 -0.49
CA ILE A 55 12.99 5.47 -1.36
C ILE A 55 12.79 6.83 -0.65
N PRO A 56 13.14 7.96 -1.28
CA PRO A 56 12.93 9.28 -0.70
C PRO A 56 11.42 9.56 -0.54
N GLY A 57 11.02 10.05 0.63
CA GLY A 57 9.65 10.38 0.95
C GLY A 57 9.51 10.96 2.35
N SER A 58 8.31 11.42 2.69
CA SER A 58 7.99 11.97 4.01
C SER A 58 6.84 11.20 4.66
N ILE A 59 6.91 11.02 5.98
CA ILE A 59 5.84 10.38 6.78
C ILE A 59 4.52 11.12 6.59
N LEU A 60 4.56 12.44 6.46
CA LEU A 60 3.37 13.25 6.21
C LEU A 60 2.71 12.90 4.87
N SER A 61 3.50 12.67 3.81
CA SER A 61 2.99 12.21 2.52
C SER A 61 2.37 10.81 2.63
N ASP A 62 2.85 9.97 3.55
CA ASP A 62 2.30 8.63 3.77
C ASP A 62 1.04 8.61 4.59
N CYS A 63 0.96 9.43 5.63
CA CYS A 63 -0.29 9.67 6.33
C CYS A 63 -1.34 10.26 5.38
N ALA A 64 -0.96 11.26 4.57
CA ALA A 64 -1.87 11.87 3.60
C ALA A 64 -2.36 10.84 2.55
N ALA A 65 -1.46 9.99 2.03
CA ALA A 65 -1.82 8.91 1.11
C ALA A 65 -2.78 7.89 1.75
N ALA A 66 -2.49 7.46 2.97
CA ALA A 66 -3.31 6.49 3.71
C ALA A 66 -4.69 7.07 4.08
N MET A 67 -4.79 8.37 4.39
CA MET A 67 -6.05 9.04 4.69
C MET A 67 -6.86 9.40 3.44
N CYS A 68 -6.20 9.84 2.37
CA CYS A 68 -6.87 10.30 1.15
C CYS A 68 -7.40 9.12 0.30
N CYS A 69 -6.60 8.06 0.15
CA CYS A 69 -7.04 6.82 -0.51
C CYS A 69 -6.30 5.61 0.07
N PRO A 70 -6.81 4.99 1.16
CA PRO A 70 -6.16 3.82 1.77
C PRO A 70 -6.00 2.65 0.79
N LEU A 71 -7.00 2.43 -0.07
CA LEU A 71 -6.97 1.43 -1.16
C LEU A 71 -5.82 1.66 -2.13
N CYS A 72 -5.78 2.84 -2.75
CA CYS A 72 -4.72 3.20 -3.68
C CYS A 72 -3.33 3.12 -3.02
N SER A 73 -3.25 3.50 -1.74
CA SER A 73 -2.01 3.48 -0.98
C SER A 73 -1.46 2.07 -0.75
N VAL A 74 -2.32 1.06 -0.63
CA VAL A 74 -1.92 -0.35 -0.49
C VAL A 74 -1.68 -0.99 -1.86
N CYS A 75 -2.47 -0.64 -2.88
CA CYS A 75 -2.19 -1.08 -4.25
C CYS A 75 -0.80 -0.64 -4.72
N GLN A 76 -0.33 0.55 -4.33
CA GLN A 76 1.00 1.06 -4.68
C GLN A 76 2.16 0.26 -4.04
N LEU A 77 1.88 -0.52 -2.99
CA LEU A 77 2.88 -1.35 -2.29
C LEU A 77 3.05 -2.74 -2.93
N LYS A 78 2.05 -3.20 -3.69
CA LYS A 78 2.19 -4.36 -4.58
C LYS A 78 2.97 -3.95 -5.83
#